data_AF-E7GGM3-F1
#
_entry.id   AF-E7GGM3-F1
#
_cell.length_a   1.000
_cell.length_b   1.000
_cell.length_c   1.000
_cell.angle_alpha   90.00
_cell.angle_beta   90.00
_cell.angle_gamma   90.00
#
_symmetry.space_group_name_H-M   'P 1'
#
loop_
_entity.id
_entity.type
_entity.pdbx_description
1 polymer ?
#
loop_
_entity_poly.entity_id
_entity_poly.type
_entity_poly.pdbx_seq_one_letter_code
_entity_poly.pdbx_strand_id
1 'polypeptide(L)'
;MSRDWTPDELQAASAAMKAAGHMRYEEFCEELKKQEGSIKLMKRLYPEIGRTYTNHNGNDYICRAIPEYGCAVMERLKDNWVLVAHGICQYDDGTIEWDYSTGGHWIRPEE
;
A
#
# COMPACT_ATOMS: atom_id res chain seq x y z
N MET A 1 25.36 -6.42 12.40
CA MET A 1 26.78 -6.56 11.97
C MET A 1 26.80 -7.58 10.86
N SER A 2 27.01 -7.15 9.62
CA SER A 2 27.12 -8.07 8.47
C SER A 2 28.53 -8.67 8.50
N ARG A 3 28.63 -10.01 8.54
CA ARG A 3 29.91 -10.71 8.36
C ARG A 3 30.12 -10.86 6.86
N ASP A 4 31.29 -10.50 6.36
CA ASP A 4 31.63 -10.70 4.94
C ASP A 4 31.91 -12.18 4.71
N TRP A 5 31.04 -12.84 3.95
CA TRP A 5 31.18 -14.25 3.59
C TRP A 5 32.01 -14.38 2.32
N THR A 6 32.95 -15.32 2.32
CA THR A 6 33.62 -15.71 1.07
C THR A 6 32.68 -16.57 0.20
N PRO A 7 32.87 -16.61 -1.13
CA PRO A 7 32.04 -17.43 -2.01
C PRO A 7 32.00 -18.92 -1.62
N ASP A 8 33.13 -19.47 -1.18
CA ASP A 8 33.23 -20.87 -0.78
C ASP A 8 32.48 -21.16 0.53
N GLU A 9 32.57 -20.26 1.52
CA GLU A 9 31.80 -20.38 2.75
C GLU A 9 30.29 -20.28 2.48
N LEU A 10 29.88 -19.37 1.59
CA LEU A 10 28.48 -19.21 1.19
C LEU A 10 27.96 -20.50 0.53
N GLN A 11 28.76 -21.09 -0.37
CA GLN A 11 28.41 -22.33 -1.05
C GLN A 11 28.30 -23.51 -0.05
N ALA A 12 29.23 -23.61 0.90
CA ALA A 12 29.21 -24.65 1.93
C ALA A 12 27.99 -24.54 2.85
N ALA A 13 27.66 -23.33 3.31
CA ALA A 13 26.47 -23.07 4.11
C ALA A 13 25.18 -23.35 3.33
N SER A 14 25.13 -22.94 2.05
CA SER A 14 24.03 -23.19 1.13
C SER A 14 23.80 -24.70 0.92
N ALA A 15 24.88 -25.47 0.75
CA ALA A 15 24.83 -26.93 0.64
C ALA A 15 24.35 -27.59 1.94
N ALA A 16 24.79 -27.11 3.10
CA ALA A 16 24.33 -27.60 4.40
C ALA A 16 22.83 -27.33 4.61
N MET A 17 22.32 -26.15 4.22
CA MET A 17 20.89 -25.84 4.26
C MET A 17 20.08 -26.78 3.36
N LYS A 18 20.58 -27.08 2.16
CA LYS A 18 19.95 -28.07 1.26
C LYS A 18 19.94 -29.48 1.84
N ALA A 19 21.05 -29.90 2.44
CA ALA A 19 21.14 -31.20 3.10
C ALA A 19 20.19 -31.33 4.30
N ALA A 20 19.90 -30.21 4.98
CA ALA A 20 18.90 -30.14 6.04
C ALA A 20 17.44 -30.07 5.54
N GLY A 21 17.21 -30.12 4.21
CA GLY A 21 15.89 -30.07 3.60
C GLY A 21 15.34 -28.66 3.36
N HIS A 22 16.16 -27.62 3.50
CA HIS A 22 15.81 -26.24 3.15
C HIS A 22 16.23 -25.89 1.72
N MET A 23 15.76 -24.77 1.18
CA MET A 23 16.23 -24.27 -0.11
C MET A 23 17.66 -23.76 0.03
N ARG A 24 18.48 -24.01 -1.00
CA ARG A 24 19.82 -23.41 -1.09
C ARG A 24 19.73 -21.94 -1.46
N TYR A 25 20.81 -21.18 -1.26
CA TYR A 25 20.83 -19.73 -1.51
C TYR A 25 20.32 -19.34 -2.91
N GLU A 26 20.76 -20.01 -3.96
CA GLU A 26 20.34 -19.71 -5.34
C GLU A 26 18.84 -20.00 -5.55
N GLU A 27 18.35 -21.12 -5.02
CA GLU A 27 16.93 -21.51 -5.11
C GLU A 27 16.06 -20.51 -4.32
N PHE A 28 16.53 -20.07 -3.15
CA PHE A 28 15.88 -19.03 -2.37
C PHE A 28 15.85 -17.68 -3.11
N CYS A 29 16.95 -17.26 -3.73
CA CYS A 29 16.99 -16.04 -4.53
C CYS A 29 16.06 -16.10 -5.75
N GLU A 30 15.95 -17.24 -6.42
CA GLU A 30 15.00 -17.43 -7.52
C GLU A 30 13.55 -17.37 -7.03
N GLU A 31 13.26 -17.94 -5.85
CA GLU A 31 11.93 -17.90 -5.26
C GLU A 31 11.53 -16.49 -4.82
N LEU A 32 12.46 -15.73 -4.23
CA LEU A 32 12.24 -14.31 -3.91
C LEU A 32 11.89 -13.51 -5.17
N LYS A 33 12.62 -13.71 -6.27
CA LYS A 33 12.34 -13.03 -7.56
C LYS A 33 10.96 -13.41 -8.14
N LYS A 34 10.50 -14.64 -7.93
CA LYS A 34 9.13 -15.05 -8.33
C LYS A 34 8.06 -14.38 -7.48
N GLN A 35 8.34 -14.16 -6.19
CA GLN A 35 7.42 -13.48 -5.26
C GLN A 35 7.47 -11.95 -5.35
N GLU A 36 8.53 -11.39 -5.94
CA GLU A 36 8.71 -9.94 -6.14
C GLU A 36 7.59 -9.32 -7.00
N GLY A 37 6.89 -10.13 -7.80
CA GLY A 37 5.67 -9.74 -8.53
C GLY A 37 4.34 -10.00 -7.80
N SER A 38 4.36 -10.61 -6.61
CA SER A 38 3.14 -10.99 -5.86
C SER A 38 2.83 -10.07 -4.68
N ILE A 39 3.72 -9.15 -4.33
CA ILE A 39 3.41 -8.06 -3.41
C ILE A 39 2.68 -7.01 -4.25
N LYS A 40 1.34 -7.05 -4.26
CA LYS A 40 0.53 -5.93 -4.76
C LYS A 40 1.04 -4.67 -4.09
N LEU A 41 1.70 -3.82 -4.85
CA LEU A 41 2.35 -2.63 -4.32
C LEU A 41 1.26 -1.59 -4.03
N MET A 42 0.53 -1.79 -2.94
CA MET A 42 -0.39 -0.80 -2.40
C MET A 42 0.45 0.41 -2.01
N LYS A 43 0.58 1.36 -2.94
CA LYS A 43 1.43 2.52 -2.74
C LYS A 43 0.66 3.51 -1.89
N ARG A 44 1.24 3.92 -0.76
CA ARG A 44 0.69 5.04 0.02
C ARG A 44 0.60 6.26 -0.88
N LEU A 45 -0.62 6.79 -0.99
CA LEU A 45 -0.94 7.93 -1.82
C LEU A 45 -0.96 9.19 -0.94
N TYR A 46 -0.34 10.26 -1.42
CA TYR A 46 -0.58 11.60 -0.90
C TYR A 46 -1.64 12.26 -1.77
N PRO A 47 -2.88 12.37 -1.29
CA PRO A 47 -3.93 13.00 -2.08
C PRO A 47 -3.65 14.49 -2.27
N GLU A 48 -4.10 15.03 -3.39
CA GLU A 48 -3.97 16.43 -3.77
C GLU A 48 -5.30 17.14 -3.54
N ILE A 49 -5.29 18.31 -2.89
CA ILE A 49 -6.50 19.09 -2.65
C ILE A 49 -7.12 19.50 -3.99
N GLY A 50 -8.43 19.33 -4.13
CA GLY A 50 -9.20 19.59 -5.35
C GLY A 50 -9.19 18.45 -6.36
N ARG A 51 -8.38 17.41 -6.15
CA ARG A 51 -8.35 16.23 -7.02
C ARG A 51 -9.43 15.23 -6.62
N THR A 52 -10.07 14.66 -7.64
CA THR A 52 -11.05 13.58 -7.50
C THR A 52 -10.37 12.23 -7.65
N TYR A 53 -10.80 11.27 -6.81
CA TYR A 53 -10.34 9.90 -6.78
C TYR A 53 -11.51 8.93 -6.75
N THR A 54 -11.42 7.86 -7.54
CA THR A 54 -12.38 6.75 -7.50
C THR A 54 -11.95 5.77 -6.42
N ASN A 55 -12.79 5.59 -5.40
CA ASN A 55 -12.57 4.57 -4.38
C ASN A 55 -12.95 3.18 -4.93
N HIS A 56 -12.27 2.14 -4.47
CA HIS A 56 -12.57 0.75 -4.83
C HIS A 56 -14.03 0.31 -4.56
N ASN A 57 -14.73 1.02 -3.66
CA ASN A 57 -16.17 0.87 -3.42
C ASN A 57 -17.07 1.42 -4.54
N GLY A 58 -16.49 1.95 -5.62
CA GLY A 58 -17.18 2.47 -6.79
C GLY A 58 -17.69 3.91 -6.67
N ASN A 59 -17.40 4.62 -5.58
CA ASN A 59 -17.76 6.03 -5.43
C ASN A 59 -16.57 6.96 -5.69
N ASP A 60 -16.87 8.13 -6.24
CA ASP A 60 -15.89 9.19 -6.44
C ASP A 60 -15.88 10.18 -5.26
N TYR A 61 -14.67 10.54 -4.83
CA TYR A 61 -14.42 11.46 -3.74
C TYR A 61 -13.47 12.57 -4.18
N ILE A 62 -13.80 13.82 -3.85
CA ILE A 62 -12.87 14.95 -4.00
C ILE A 62 -12.14 15.19 -2.67
N CYS A 63 -10.82 15.36 -2.75
CA CYS A 63 -10.02 15.75 -1.59
C CYS A 63 -10.23 17.24 -1.30
N ARG A 64 -10.76 17.58 -0.12
CA ARG A 64 -11.05 18.96 0.30
C ARG A 64 -9.93 19.56 1.16
N ALA A 65 -9.25 18.73 1.95
CA ALA A 65 -8.19 19.18 2.84
C ALA A 65 -7.29 18.01 3.27
N ILE A 66 -6.08 18.32 3.72
CA ILE A 66 -5.10 17.36 4.25
C ILE A 66 -4.78 17.83 5.67
N PRO A 67 -5.51 17.33 6.70
CA PRO A 67 -5.36 17.82 8.07
C PRO A 67 -4.04 17.37 8.70
N GLU A 68 -3.58 16.17 8.34
CA GLU A 68 -2.34 15.57 8.82
C GLU A 68 -1.77 14.60 7.78
N TYR A 69 -0.50 14.24 7.95
CA TYR A 69 0.18 13.31 7.05
C TYR A 69 -0.54 11.96 7.03
N GLY A 70 -0.81 11.44 5.83
CA GLY A 70 -1.51 10.17 5.64
C GLY A 70 -3.03 10.27 5.83
N CYS A 71 -3.59 11.46 6.03
CA CYS A 71 -5.02 11.69 6.16
C CYS A 71 -5.55 12.69 5.13
N ALA A 72 -6.82 12.58 4.77
CA ALA A 72 -7.48 13.55 3.91
C ALA A 72 -8.97 13.65 4.19
N VAL A 73 -9.48 14.88 4.14
CA VAL A 73 -10.92 15.14 4.11
C VAL A 73 -11.42 14.82 2.71
N MET A 74 -12.27 13.81 2.60
CA MET A 74 -12.82 13.30 1.36
C MET A 74 -14.33 13.57 1.34
N GLU A 75 -14.79 14.21 0.27
CA GLU A 75 -16.21 14.47 0.04
C GLU A 75 -16.70 13.63 -1.13
N ARG A 76 -17.70 12.79 -0.88
CA ARG A 76 -18.32 11.95 -1.90
C ARG A 76 -19.18 12.80 -2.83
N LEU A 77 -18.90 12.73 -4.13
CA LEU A 77 -19.59 13.55 -5.14
C LEU A 77 -21.07 13.19 -5.32
N LYS A 78 -21.46 11.96 -4.98
CA LYS A 78 -22.83 11.46 -5.18
C LYS A 78 -23.86 12.14 -4.26
N ASP A 79 -23.48 12.43 -3.02
CA ASP A 79 -24.43 12.84 -1.98
C ASP A 79 -23.82 13.81 -0.95
N ASN A 80 -22.63 14.36 -1.22
CA ASN A 80 -21.93 15.30 -0.34
C ASN A 80 -21.63 14.72 1.06
N TRP A 81 -21.46 13.40 1.17
CA TRP A 81 -20.96 12.77 2.38
C TRP A 81 -19.47 13.09 2.57
N VAL A 82 -19.12 13.71 3.69
CA VAL A 82 -17.75 14.08 4.05
C VAL A 82 -17.24 13.15 5.15
N LEU A 83 -15.97 12.74 5.04
CA LEU A 83 -15.25 11.98 6.05
C LEU A 83 -13.77 12.37 6.08
N VAL A 84 -13.06 11.97 7.12
CA VAL A 84 -11.59 11.96 7.14
C VAL A 84 -11.11 10.53 6.87
N ALA A 85 -10.42 10.32 5.76
CA ALA A 85 -9.83 9.04 5.38
C ALA A 85 -8.41 8.92 5.95
N HIS A 86 -8.06 7.75 6.49
CA HIS A 86 -6.77 7.46 7.13
C HIS A 86 -6.02 6.38 6.36
N GLY A 87 -4.74 6.61 6.07
CA GLY A 87 -3.91 5.64 5.36
C GLY A 87 -4.36 5.44 3.92
N ILE A 88 -4.44 6.50 3.12
CA ILE A 88 -4.85 6.38 1.72
C ILE A 88 -3.79 5.63 0.91
N CYS A 89 -4.22 4.64 0.15
CA CYS A 89 -3.43 3.85 -0.78
C CYS A 89 -4.04 3.92 -2.18
N GLN A 90 -3.21 3.69 -3.19
CA GLN A 90 -3.63 3.52 -4.58
C GLN A 90 -3.23 2.14 -5.10
N TYR A 91 -4.15 1.49 -5.81
CA TYR A 91 -3.91 0.25 -6.55
C TYR A 91 -3.36 0.54 -7.95
N ASP A 92 -2.84 -0.50 -8.61
CA ASP A 92 -2.31 -0.40 -9.98
C ASP A 92 -3.36 0.02 -11.02
N ASP A 93 -4.65 -0.23 -10.76
CA ASP A 93 -5.77 0.20 -11.60
C ASP A 93 -6.13 1.69 -11.42
N GLY A 94 -5.44 2.40 -10.52
CA GLY A 94 -5.65 3.80 -10.21
C GLY A 94 -6.73 4.07 -9.15
N THR A 95 -7.50 3.06 -8.75
CA THR A 95 -8.48 3.20 -7.67
C THR A 95 -7.79 3.37 -6.32
N ILE A 96 -8.45 4.06 -5.40
CA ILE A 96 -7.95 4.29 -4.05
C ILE A 96 -8.71 3.47 -3.01
N GLU A 97 -8.05 3.20 -1.90
CA GLU A 97 -8.65 2.67 -0.69
C GLU A 97 -7.98 3.35 0.52
N TRP A 98 -8.59 3.25 1.69
CA TRP A 98 -8.03 3.73 2.95
C TRP A 98 -8.30 2.73 4.06
N ASP A 99 -7.46 2.75 5.09
CA ASP A 99 -7.48 1.76 6.18
C ASP A 99 -8.77 1.92 7.03
N TYR A 100 -9.17 3.16 7.33
CA TYR A 100 -10.42 3.49 8.04
C TYR A 100 -10.81 4.96 7.83
N SER A 101 -12.00 5.35 8.31
CA SER A 101 -12.49 6.73 8.24
C SER A 101 -13.10 7.22 9.56
N THR A 102 -12.98 8.52 9.85
CA THR A 102 -13.58 9.18 11.01
C THR A 102 -14.37 10.43 10.64
N GLY A 103 -15.19 10.93 11.56
CA GLY A 103 -15.89 12.22 11.41
C GLY A 103 -16.90 12.27 10.26
N GLY A 104 -17.50 11.15 9.90
CA GLY A 104 -18.45 11.06 8.78
C GLY A 104 -19.73 11.88 9.00
N HIS A 105 -20.10 12.75 8.05
CA HIS A 105 -21.33 13.54 8.08
C HIS A 105 -21.75 14.01 6.69
N TRP A 106 -23.03 14.31 6.49
CA TRP A 106 -23.51 15.02 5.30
C TRP A 106 -23.34 16.53 5.47
N ILE A 107 -22.92 17.21 4.41
CA ILE A 107 -23.00 18.68 4.37
C ILE A 107 -24.48 19.07 4.39
N ARG A 108 -24.85 19.95 5.32
CA ARG A 108 -26.19 20.54 5.33
C ARG A 108 -26.30 21.49 4.13
N PRO A 109 -27.38 21.46 3.34
CA PRO A 109 -27.63 22.51 2.37
C PRO A 109 -27.63 23.86 3.09
N GLU A 110 -26.98 24.87 2.52
CA GLU A 110 -27.20 26.26 2.96
C GLU A 110 -28.67 26.60 2.71
N GLU A 111 -29.37 27.03 3.77
CA GLU A 111 -30.77 27.47 3.75
C GLU A 111 -30.93 28.83 3.05
#